data_AF-A0A812Q992-F1
#
_entry.id   AF-A0A812Q992-F1
#
_cell.length_a   1.000
_cell.length_b   1.000
_cell.length_c   1.000
_cell.angle_alpha   90.00
_cell.angle_beta   90.00
_cell.angle_gamma   90.00
#
_symmetry.space_group_name_H-M   'P 1'
#
loop_
_entity.id
_entity.type
_entity.pdbx_description
1 polymer ?
#
loop_
_entity_poly.entity_id
_entity_poly.type
_entity_poly.pdbx_seq_one_letter_code
_entity_poly.pdbx_strand_id
1 'polypeptide(L)'
;MLHLLEELVTSNIPSMPKINCCMGSLGLVLRSLSKRQRQKLAPLMVQLLIHENISGKVDNTTVVWRLKLLWLADEDPTENYAEAQQLLRSLEKSHEELRPDVRVLLHCS
;
A
#
# COMPACT_ATOMS: atom_id res chain seq x y z
N MET A 1 -12.51 -7.45 -7.77
CA MET A 1 -11.74 -6.34 -7.15
C MET A 1 -10.24 -6.60 -7.23
N LEU A 2 -9.73 -7.76 -6.76
CA LEU A 2 -8.31 -8.12 -6.89
C LEU A 2 -7.83 -8.06 -8.36
N HIS A 3 -8.58 -8.66 -9.28
CA HIS A 3 -8.28 -8.63 -10.72
C HIS A 3 -8.23 -7.21 -11.32
N LEU A 4 -9.07 -6.30 -10.84
CA LEU A 4 -9.07 -4.89 -11.26
C LEU A 4 -7.80 -4.18 -10.77
N LEU A 5 -7.37 -4.45 -9.53
CA LEU A 5 -6.14 -3.92 -8.96
C LEU A 5 -4.89 -4.48 -9.66
N GLU A 6 -4.88 -5.79 -9.95
CA GLU A 6 -3.84 -6.44 -10.75
C GLU A 6 -3.78 -5.80 -12.15
N GLU A 7 -4.89 -5.67 -12.86
CA GLU A 7 -4.94 -4.96 -14.15
C GLU A 7 -4.47 -3.51 -14.04
N LEU A 8 -4.85 -2.78 -12.98
CA LEU A 8 -4.46 -1.37 -12.80
C LEU A 8 -2.96 -1.20 -12.55
N VAL A 9 -2.36 -2.05 -11.72
CA VAL A 9 -0.90 -2.06 -11.50
C VAL A 9 -0.17 -2.45 -12.79
N THR A 10 -0.71 -3.40 -13.55
CA THR A 10 -0.06 -3.91 -14.77
C THR A 10 -0.24 -2.96 -15.97
N SER A 11 -1.34 -2.23 -16.03
CA SER A 11 -1.73 -1.44 -17.21
C SER A 11 -1.15 -0.02 -17.24
N ASN A 12 -0.58 0.49 -16.14
CA ASN A 12 -0.04 1.85 -16.04
C ASN A 12 -1.07 2.96 -16.43
N ILE A 13 -2.37 2.64 -16.36
CA ILE A 13 -3.46 3.53 -16.81
C ILE A 13 -3.84 4.52 -15.69
N PRO A 14 -3.98 5.83 -15.99
CA PRO A 14 -4.27 6.86 -15.01
C PRO A 14 -5.77 6.96 -14.64
N SER A 15 -6.45 5.83 -14.38
CA SER A 15 -7.87 5.83 -13.93
C SER A 15 -8.04 5.96 -12.41
N MET A 16 -7.04 6.56 -11.76
CA MET A 16 -6.85 6.73 -10.31
C MET A 16 -7.91 7.52 -9.50
N PRO A 17 -8.72 8.45 -10.05
CA PRO A 17 -9.70 9.17 -9.23
C PRO A 17 -10.69 8.24 -8.52
N LYS A 18 -11.08 7.13 -9.18
CA LYS A 18 -11.97 6.13 -8.59
C LYS A 18 -11.29 5.30 -7.49
N ILE A 19 -9.99 5.05 -7.61
CA ILE A 19 -9.21 4.31 -6.60
C ILE A 19 -9.09 5.16 -5.34
N ASN A 20 -8.78 6.46 -5.47
CA ASN A 20 -8.73 7.39 -4.34
C ASN A 20 -10.05 7.41 -3.54
N CYS A 21 -11.20 7.40 -4.21
CA CYS A 21 -12.50 7.29 -3.55
C CYS A 21 -12.71 5.92 -2.86
N CYS A 22 -12.16 4.84 -3.42
CA CYS A 22 -12.20 3.51 -2.81
C CYS A 22 -11.22 3.35 -1.63
N MET A 23 -10.21 4.23 -1.48
CA MET A 23 -9.18 4.11 -0.44
C MET A 23 -9.73 4.24 0.98
N GLY A 24 -10.78 5.05 1.21
CA GLY A 24 -11.42 5.15 2.52
C GLY A 24 -12.14 3.85 2.92
N SER A 25 -12.76 3.17 1.94
CA SER A 25 -13.36 1.85 2.11
C SER A 25 -12.32 0.72 2.16
N LEU A 26 -11.06 1.01 1.81
CA LEU A 26 -10.02 0.01 1.64
C LEU A 26 -9.69 -0.70 2.96
N GLY A 27 -9.66 0.00 4.09
CA GLY A 27 -9.44 -0.65 5.39
C GLY A 27 -10.51 -1.70 5.73
N LEU A 28 -11.77 -1.42 5.40
CA LEU A 28 -12.89 -2.36 5.60
C LEU A 28 -12.84 -3.50 4.58
N VAL A 29 -12.57 -3.18 3.31
CA VAL A 29 -12.42 -4.16 2.25
C VAL A 29 -11.27 -5.10 2.54
N LEU A 30 -10.09 -4.59 2.92
CA LEU A 30 -8.91 -5.38 3.25
C LEU A 30 -9.22 -6.35 4.39
N ARG A 31 -9.86 -5.89 5.47
CA ARG A 31 -10.26 -6.77 6.58
C ARG A 31 -11.24 -7.87 6.16
N SER A 32 -12.10 -7.60 5.17
CA SER A 32 -13.03 -8.60 4.61
C SER A 32 -12.36 -9.61 3.68
N LEU A 33 -11.15 -9.35 3.20
CA LEU A 33 -10.40 -10.29 2.36
C LEU A 33 -9.84 -11.43 3.21
N SER A 34 -9.74 -12.61 2.61
CA SER A 34 -8.98 -13.71 3.21
C SER A 34 -7.51 -13.34 3.35
N LYS A 35 -6.81 -13.97 4.31
CA LYS A 35 -5.36 -13.81 4.52
C LYS A 35 -4.58 -13.88 3.19
N ARG A 36 -4.81 -14.94 2.40
CA ARG A 36 -4.12 -15.14 1.11
C ARG A 36 -4.37 -14.00 0.10
N GLN A 37 -5.57 -13.43 0.09
CA GLN A 37 -5.88 -12.29 -0.79
C GLN A 37 -5.20 -11.01 -0.30
N ARG A 38 -5.16 -10.77 1.02
CA ARG A 38 -4.43 -9.64 1.60
C ARG A 38 -2.94 -9.72 1.28
N GLN A 39 -2.33 -10.90 1.44
CA GLN A 39 -0.91 -11.13 1.14
C GLN A 39 -0.56 -10.80 -0.31
N LYS A 40 -1.43 -11.15 -1.27
CA LYS A 40 -1.25 -10.78 -2.69
C LYS A 40 -1.47 -9.30 -2.96
N LEU A 41 -2.43 -8.69 -2.26
CA LEU A 41 -2.83 -7.31 -2.52
C LEU A 41 -1.87 -6.29 -1.90
N ALA A 42 -1.32 -6.58 -0.72
CA ALA A 42 -0.42 -5.67 -0.01
C ALA A 42 0.76 -5.14 -0.86
N PRO A 43 1.56 -5.98 -1.55
CA PRO A 43 2.66 -5.48 -2.38
C PRO A 43 2.19 -4.62 -3.56
N LEU A 44 1.08 -4.99 -4.20
CA LEU A 44 0.47 -4.22 -5.29
C LEU A 44 0.03 -2.82 -4.83
N MET A 45 -0.58 -2.74 -3.64
CA MET A 45 -0.97 -1.47 -3.03
C MET A 45 0.23 -0.60 -2.69
N VAL A 46 1.30 -1.19 -2.13
CA VAL A 46 2.54 -0.46 -1.84
C VAL A 46 3.13 0.13 -3.12
N GLN A 47 3.25 -0.65 -4.19
CA GLN A 47 3.77 -0.18 -5.48
C GLN A 47 2.92 0.96 -6.07
N LEU A 48 1.59 0.81 -6.06
CA LEU A 48 0.68 1.83 -6.57
C LEU A 48 0.79 3.15 -5.79
N LEU A 49 0.84 3.08 -4.46
CA LEU A 49 0.97 4.26 -3.60
C LEU A 49 2.30 4.97 -3.80
N ILE A 50 3.39 4.22 -3.96
CA ILE A 50 4.72 4.77 -4.27
C ILE A 50 4.72 5.45 -5.63
N HIS A 51 4.19 4.78 -6.66
CA HIS A 51 4.15 5.34 -8.01
C HIS A 51 3.39 6.67 -8.08
N GLU A 52 2.25 6.74 -7.38
CA GLU A 52 1.43 7.95 -7.32
C GLU A 52 2.07 9.09 -6.53
N ASN A 53 2.86 8.75 -5.52
CA ASN A 53 3.68 9.71 -4.79
C ASN A 53 4.78 10.30 -5.66
N ILE A 54 5.53 9.44 -6.37
CA ILE A 54 6.58 9.85 -7.31
C ILE A 54 5.99 10.71 -8.44
N SER A 55 4.77 10.41 -8.87
CA SER A 55 4.04 11.17 -9.89
C SER A 55 3.50 12.52 -9.39
N GLY A 56 3.68 12.86 -8.11
CA GLY A 56 3.17 14.09 -7.49
C GLY A 56 1.65 14.16 -7.36
N LYS A 57 0.93 13.05 -7.61
CA LYS A 57 -0.54 12.99 -7.57
C LYS A 57 -1.08 12.79 -6.15
N VAL A 58 -0.27 12.25 -5.26
CA VAL A 58 -0.62 11.98 -3.86
C VAL A 58 0.54 12.42 -2.97
N ASP A 59 0.24 13.26 -1.98
CA ASP A 59 1.24 13.75 -1.02
C ASP A 59 1.73 12.64 -0.07
N ASN A 60 2.87 12.89 0.57
CA ASN A 60 3.53 11.96 1.49
C ASN A 60 2.61 11.56 2.67
N THR A 61 1.85 12.52 3.22
CA THR A 61 0.95 12.28 4.37
C THR A 61 -0.16 11.30 4.00
N THR A 62 -0.75 11.50 2.81
CA THR A 62 -1.80 10.64 2.30
C THR A 62 -1.28 9.23 2.01
N VAL A 63 -0.07 9.09 1.44
CA VAL A 63 0.59 7.79 1.20
C VAL A 63 0.82 7.05 2.51
N VAL A 64 1.40 7.72 3.50
CA VAL A 64 1.66 7.15 4.83
C VAL A 64 0.38 6.69 5.50
N TRP A 65 -0.68 7.51 5.49
CA TRP A 65 -1.96 7.14 6.10
C TRP A 65 -2.56 5.89 5.45
N ARG A 66 -2.47 5.77 4.12
CA ARG A 66 -2.95 4.59 3.37
C ARG A 66 -2.16 3.33 3.67
N LEU A 67 -0.84 3.46 3.81
CA LEU A 67 0.02 2.35 4.23
C LEU A 67 -0.30 1.89 5.66
N LYS A 68 -0.57 2.82 6.59
CA LYS A 68 -1.00 2.50 7.96
C LYS A 68 -2.32 1.73 7.96
N LEU A 69 -3.30 2.13 7.14
CA LEU A 69 -4.55 1.38 7.00
C LEU A 69 -4.35 -0.04 6.47
N LEU A 70 -3.43 -0.22 5.52
CA LEU A 70 -3.09 -1.53 4.98
C LEU A 70 -2.49 -2.43 6.07
N TRP A 71 -1.58 -1.89 6.88
CA TRP A 71 -0.96 -2.61 8.00
C TRP A 71 -1.97 -3.00 9.07
N LEU A 72 -2.87 -2.09 9.46
CA LEU A 72 -3.92 -2.35 10.46
C LEU A 72 -5.00 -3.34 10.00
N ALA A 73 -5.01 -3.73 8.73
CA ALA A 73 -5.98 -4.67 8.18
C ALA A 73 -5.57 -6.14 8.36
N ASP A 74 -4.38 -6.42 8.86
CA ASP A 74 -3.91 -7.75 9.23
C ASP A 74 -3.47 -7.78 10.70
N GLU A 75 -3.59 -8.95 11.34
CA GLU A 75 -3.20 -9.13 12.75
C GLU A 75 -1.69 -9.28 12.90
N ASP A 76 -1.03 -9.82 11.87
CA ASP A 76 0.42 -9.94 11.82
C ASP A 76 0.93 -9.53 10.43
N PRO A 77 0.86 -8.23 10.08
CA PRO A 77 1.34 -7.74 8.81
C PRO A 77 2.87 -7.86 8.71
N THR A 78 3.57 -8.00 9.85
CA THR A 78 5.02 -8.16 9.90
C THR A 78 5.42 -9.54 9.35
N GLU A 79 4.69 -10.59 9.66
CA GLU A 79 4.90 -11.92 9.07
C GLU A 79 4.21 -12.03 7.70
N ASN A 80 2.99 -11.50 7.57
CA ASN A 80 2.13 -11.80 6.43
C ASN A 80 2.44 -10.98 5.19
N TYR A 81 3.04 -9.79 5.31
CA TYR A 81 3.32 -8.92 4.16
C TYR A 81 4.81 -8.84 3.81
N ALA A 82 5.51 -9.98 3.82
CA ALA A 82 6.95 -10.06 3.55
C ALA A 82 7.38 -9.35 2.25
N GLU A 83 6.63 -9.54 1.15
CA GLU A 83 6.93 -8.88 -0.13
C GLU A 83 6.70 -7.36 -0.07
N ALA A 84 5.60 -6.93 0.58
CA ALA A 84 5.32 -5.51 0.78
C ALA A 84 6.38 -4.84 1.65
N GLN A 85 6.92 -5.54 2.64
CA GLN A 85 8.04 -5.05 3.44
C GLN A 85 9.33 -4.89 2.65
N GLN A 86 9.66 -5.82 1.75
CA GLN A 86 10.84 -5.67 0.91
C GLN A 86 10.74 -4.41 0.03
N LEU A 87 9.55 -4.12 -0.49
CA LEU A 87 9.28 -2.90 -1.25
C LEU A 87 9.42 -1.65 -0.38
N LEU A 88 8.84 -1.65 0.83
CA LEU A 88 8.98 -0.55 1.79
C LEU A 88 10.43 -0.31 2.21
N ARG A 89 11.23 -1.36 2.45
CA ARG A 89 12.67 -1.24 2.75
C ARG A 89 13.46 -0.66 1.58
N SER A 90 13.05 -0.98 0.35
CA SER A 90 13.67 -0.40 -0.85
C SER A 90 13.31 1.08 -0.98
N LEU A 91 12.07 1.44 -0.65
CA LEU A 91 11.62 2.83 -0.59
C LEU A 91 12.33 3.64 0.50
N GLU A 92 12.50 3.06 1.70
CA GLU A 92 13.20 3.70 2.82
C GLU A 92 14.61 4.16 2.44
N LYS A 93 15.31 3.37 1.61
CA LYS A 93 16.65 3.69 1.10
C LYS A 93 16.66 4.77 0.04
N SER A 94 15.54 4.95 -0.65
CA SER A 94 15.44 5.74 -1.89
C SER A 94 14.74 7.10 -1.69
N HIS A 95 13.91 7.24 -0.65
CA HIS A 95 13.11 8.42 -0.37
C HIS A 95 13.25 8.87 1.09
N GLU A 96 14.14 9.83 1.35
CA GLU A 96 14.41 10.32 2.71
C GLU A 96 13.19 10.94 3.40
N GLU A 97 12.28 11.54 2.63
CA GLU A 97 11.09 12.22 3.16
C GLU A 97 10.05 11.26 3.75
N LEU A 98 9.98 10.02 3.23
CA LEU A 98 9.04 8.99 3.70
C LEU A 98 9.65 8.07 4.76
N ARG A 99 10.97 8.15 4.96
CA ARG A 99 11.75 7.25 5.82
C ARG A 99 11.23 7.15 7.27
N PRO A 100 10.86 8.23 7.97
CA PRO A 100 10.40 8.13 9.36
C PRO A 100 9.12 7.28 9.49
N ASP A 101 8.15 7.50 8.62
CA ASP A 101 6.87 6.80 8.66
C ASP A 101 6.96 5.35 8.14
N VAL A 102 7.80 5.12 7.14
CA VAL A 102 8.08 3.76 6.64
C VAL A 102 8.75 2.91 7.73
N ARG A 103 9.66 3.48 8.52
CA ARG A 103 10.24 2.77 9.68
C ARG A 103 9.20 2.35 10.71
N VAL A 104 8.22 3.21 11.00
CA VAL A 104 7.14 2.87 11.94
C VAL A 104 6.36 1.66 11.42
N LEU A 105 6.06 1.60 10.13
CA LEU A 105 5.38 0.44 9.52
C LEU A 105 6.25 -0.83 9.55
N LEU A 106 7.57 -0.71 9.42
CA LEU A 106 8.48 -1.85 9.45
C LEU A 106 8.77 -2.39 10.87
N HIS A 107 8.47 -1.61 11.92
CA HIS A 107 8.92 -1.89 13.29
C HIS A 107 7.83 -1.84 14.37
N CYS A 108 6.64 -1.34 14.09
CA CYS A 108 5.59 -1.12 15.09
C CYS A 108 4.29 -1.92 14.86
N SER A 109 4.34 -3.01 14.11
CA SER A 109 3.22 -3.94 13.96
C SER A 109 3.46 -5.27 14.64
#